data_AF-W1NPU1-F1
#
_entry.id   AF-W1NPU1-F1
#
_cell.length_a   1.000
_cell.length_b   1.000
_cell.length_c   1.000
_cell.angle_alpha   90.00
_cell.angle_beta   90.00
_cell.angle_gamma   90.00
#
_symmetry.space_group_name_H-M   'P 1'
#
loop_
_entity.id
_entity.type
_entity.pdbx_description
1 polymer ?
#
loop_
_entity_poly.entity_id
_entity_poly.type
_entity_poly.pdbx_seq_one_letter_code
_entity_poly.pdbx_strand_id
1 'polypeptide(L)'
;MAAMSQLGRQVETTLLDRRFWARCNHVVSVTEPLVWVLRLCDSDDKLTMRFLFDAMRCARAVIFENNIWNEEILEIVDRRWRDQLYQDIHAA
;
A
#
# COMPACT_ATOMS: atom_id res chain seq x y z
N MET A 1 0.06 -36.18 22.86
CA MET A 1 0.05 -34.78 22.40
C MET A 1 1.40 -34.48 21.78
N ALA A 2 1.48 -34.13 20.50
CA ALA A 2 2.75 -33.74 19.88
C ALA A 2 3.21 -32.40 20.50
N ALA A 3 4.39 -32.39 21.12
CA ALA A 3 4.94 -31.15 21.67
C ALA A 3 5.24 -30.19 20.52
N MET A 4 4.65 -28.99 20.54
CA MET A 4 4.95 -27.96 19.54
C MET A 4 6.43 -27.60 19.60
N SER A 5 7.08 -27.62 18.44
CA SER A 5 8.46 -27.16 18.29
C SER A 5 8.59 -25.69 18.73
N GLN A 6 9.80 -25.27 19.09
CA GLN A 6 10.08 -23.87 19.46
C GLN A 6 9.58 -22.88 18.40
N LEU A 7 9.79 -23.22 17.13
CA LEU A 7 9.31 -22.45 15.98
C LEU A 7 7.78 -22.37 15.95
N GLY A 8 7.09 -23.49 16.19
CA GLY A 8 5.63 -23.51 16.23
C GLY A 8 5.04 -22.59 17.29
N ARG A 9 5.66 -22.52 18.48
CA ARG A 9 5.25 -21.60 19.55
C ARG A 9 5.49 -20.13 19.19
N GLN A 10 6.58 -19.82 18.50
CA GLN A 10 6.85 -18.45 18.03
C GLN A 10 5.80 -18.00 17.02
N VAL A 11 5.47 -18.86 16.05
CA VAL A 11 4.42 -18.58 15.06
C VAL A 11 3.08 -18.36 15.74
N GLU A 12 2.68 -19.24 16.67
CA GLU A 12 1.45 -19.08 17.46
C GLU A 12 1.43 -17.74 18.21
N THR A 13 2.55 -17.39 18.85
CA THR A 13 2.68 -16.11 19.57
C THR A 13 2.51 -14.90 18.64
N THR A 14 3.12 -14.93 17.45
CA THR A 14 2.95 -13.85 16.45
C THR A 14 1.53 -13.78 15.91
N LEU A 15 0.91 -14.93 15.63
CA LEU A 15 -0.47 -15.01 15.13
C LEU A 15 -1.48 -14.49 16.17
N LEU A 16 -1.21 -14.65 17.47
CA LEU A 16 -2.06 -14.14 18.54
C LEU A 16 -1.74 -12.70 18.95
N ASP A 17 -0.63 -12.12 18.47
CA ASP A 17 -0.23 -10.75 18.78
C ASP A 17 -1.09 -9.73 18.05
N ARG A 18 -2.00 -9.09 18.80
CA ARG A 18 -2.86 -8.00 18.27
C ARG A 18 -2.04 -6.81 17.77
N ARG A 19 -0.89 -6.50 18.36
CA ARG A 19 -0.05 -5.37 17.93
C ARG A 19 0.61 -5.67 16.59
N PHE A 20 0.98 -6.93 16.35
CA PHE A 20 1.46 -7.38 15.04
C PHE A 20 0.41 -7.12 13.97
N TRP A 21 -0.82 -7.60 14.17
CA TRP A 21 -1.90 -7.39 13.21
C TRP A 21 -2.29 -5.93 13.02
N ALA A 22 -2.24 -5.11 14.09
CA ALA A 22 -2.48 -3.67 13.96
C ALA A 22 -1.44 -3.00 13.03
N ARG A 23 -0.17 -3.38 13.12
CA ARG A 23 0.88 -2.89 12.19
C ARG A 23 0.66 -3.41 10.78
N CYS A 24 0.29 -4.68 10.61
CA CYS A 24 -0.04 -5.23 9.29
C CYS A 24 -1.21 -4.47 8.64
N ASN A 25 -2.28 -4.22 9.40
CA ASN A 25 -3.43 -3.46 8.92
C ASN A 25 -3.05 -2.04 8.52
N HIS A 26 -2.17 -1.39 9.27
CA HIS A 26 -1.64 -0.06 8.90
C HIS A 26 -0.81 -0.09 7.60
N VAL A 27 -0.03 -1.16 7.36
CA VAL A 27 0.66 -1.30 6.07
C VAL A 27 -0.34 -1.53 4.94
N VAL A 28 -1.38 -2.32 5.17
CA VAL A 28 -2.43 -2.59 4.17
C VAL A 28 -3.23 -1.32 3.86
N SER A 29 -3.61 -0.52 4.85
CA SER A 29 -4.37 0.73 4.63
C SER A 29 -3.62 1.74 3.76
N VAL A 30 -2.28 1.71 3.77
CA VAL A 30 -1.45 2.55 2.91
C VAL A 30 -1.24 1.94 1.53
N THR A 31 -1.00 0.63 1.46
CA THR A 31 -0.62 -0.04 0.20
C THR A 31 -1.81 -0.39 -0.68
N GLU A 32 -2.99 -0.69 -0.12
CA GLU A 32 -4.18 -1.05 -0.88
C GLU A 32 -4.63 0.03 -1.88
N PRO A 33 -4.74 1.32 -1.51
CA PRO A 33 -5.09 2.38 -2.46
C PRO A 33 -4.06 2.53 -3.59
N LEU A 34 -2.78 2.30 -3.30
CA LEU A 34 -1.71 2.36 -4.31
C LEU A 34 -1.80 1.19 -5.28
N VAL A 35 -2.03 -0.03 -4.78
CA VAL A 35 -2.24 -1.22 -5.63
C VAL A 35 -3.44 -1.02 -6.55
N TRP A 36 -4.50 -0.35 -6.09
CA TRP A 36 -5.62 -0.01 -6.94
C TRP A 36 -5.24 0.93 -8.09
N VAL A 37 -4.43 1.97 -7.83
CA VAL A 37 -3.90 2.85 -8.88
C VAL A 37 -3.04 2.08 -9.88
N LEU A 38 -2.18 1.17 -9.41
CA LEU A 38 -1.35 0.33 -10.30
C LEU A 38 -2.18 -0.58 -11.19
N ARG A 39 -3.21 -1.22 -10.63
CA ARG A 39 -4.13 -2.07 -11.42
C ARG A 39 -4.87 -1.30 -12.48
N LEU A 40 -5.18 -0.02 -12.23
CA LEU A 40 -5.72 0.85 -13.26
C LEU A 40 -4.66 1.10 -14.35
N CYS A 41 -3.43 1.50 -13.99
CA CYS A 41 -2.35 1.67 -14.97
C CYS A 41 -2.13 0.43 -15.85
N ASP A 42 -2.19 -0.76 -15.26
CA ASP A 42 -1.96 -2.04 -15.95
C ASP A 42 -3.17 -2.52 -16.77
N SER A 43 -4.34 -1.91 -16.61
CA SER A 43 -5.47 -2.24 -17.47
C SER A 43 -5.18 -1.73 -18.89
N ASP A 44 -5.17 -2.62 -19.88
CA ASP A 44 -4.94 -2.31 -21.31
C ASP A 44 -5.95 -1.30 -21.89
N ASP A 45 -6.95 -0.91 -21.11
CA ASP A 45 -7.82 0.21 -21.43
C ASP A 45 -7.00 1.49 -21.49
N LYS A 46 -7.15 2.25 -22.58
CA LYS A 46 -6.42 3.50 -22.80
C LYS A 46 -6.85 4.55 -21.76
N LEU A 47 -6.24 4.53 -20.59
CA LEU A 47 -6.47 5.50 -19.54
C LEU A 47 -5.95 6.86 -20.00
N THR A 48 -6.79 7.88 -19.86
CA THR A 48 -6.33 9.26 -20.05
C THR A 48 -5.54 9.67 -18.82
N MET A 49 -4.44 10.43 -19.00
CA MET A 49 -3.63 10.95 -17.89
C MET A 49 -4.46 11.59 -16.77
N ARG A 50 -5.56 12.27 -17.13
CA ARG A 50 -6.51 12.86 -16.18
C ARG A 50 -7.11 11.83 -15.22
N PHE A 51 -7.56 10.69 -15.73
CA PHE A 51 -8.13 9.62 -14.91
C PHE A 51 -7.10 9.07 -13.92
N LEU A 52 -5.86 8.93 -14.35
CA LEU A 52 -4.79 8.44 -13.51
C LEU A 52 -4.41 9.43 -12.38
N PHE A 53 -4.35 10.73 -12.69
CA PHE A 53 -4.18 11.77 -11.67
C PHE A 53 -5.35 11.78 -10.67
N ASP A 54 -6.59 11.60 -11.14
CA ASP A 54 -7.76 11.53 -10.27
C ASP A 54 -7.69 10.29 -9.35
N ALA A 55 -7.32 9.12 -9.89
CA ALA A 55 -7.12 7.89 -9.13
C ALA A 55 -6.04 8.06 -8.05
N MET A 56 -4.91 8.67 -8.40
CA MET A 56 -3.83 8.95 -7.46
C MET A 56 -4.24 9.95 -6.38
N ARG A 57 -5.03 10.98 -6.73
CA ARG A 57 -5.60 11.92 -5.75
C ARG A 57 -6.53 11.21 -4.76
N CYS A 58 -7.37 10.30 -5.25
CA CYS A 58 -8.23 9.49 -4.39
C CYS A 58 -7.41 8.60 -3.45
N ALA A 59 -6.37 7.94 -3.94
CA ALA A 59 -5.49 7.13 -3.11
C ALA A 59 -4.83 7.95 -1.98
N ARG A 60 -4.36 9.16 -2.29
CA ARG A 60 -3.79 10.08 -1.28
C ARG A 60 -4.80 10.50 -0.22
N ALA A 61 -6.04 10.79 -0.62
CA ALA A 61 -7.09 11.15 0.33
C ALA A 61 -7.39 10.00 1.31
N VAL A 62 -7.52 8.78 0.80
CA VAL A 62 -7.73 7.58 1.62
C VAL A 62 -6.57 7.34 2.59
N ILE A 63 -5.32 7.55 2.14
CA ILE A 63 -4.14 7.45 3.01
C ILE A 63 -4.17 8.53 4.09
N PHE A 64 -4.52 9.76 3.74
CA PHE A 64 -4.58 10.87 4.68
C PHE A 64 -5.68 10.70 5.74
N GLU A 65 -6.84 10.13 5.38
CA GLU A 65 -7.93 9.95 6.34
C GLU A 65 -7.67 8.80 7.32
N ASN A 66 -6.91 7.79 6.90
CA ASN A 66 -6.79 6.53 7.64
C ASN A 66 -5.49 6.35 8.42
N ASN A 67 -4.54 7.30 8.34
CA ASN A 67 -3.26 7.18 9.03
C ASN A 67 -3.01 8.38 9.95
N ILE A 68 -2.07 8.23 10.88
CA ILE A 68 -1.67 9.29 11.82
C ILE A 68 -0.41 10.01 11.27
N TRP A 69 0.41 9.28 10.52
CA TRP A 69 1.67 9.73 9.92
C TRP A 69 1.46 10.15 8.46
N ASN A 70 0.37 10.88 8.21
CA ASN A 70 -0.13 11.12 6.85
C ASN A 70 0.88 11.89 6.00
N GLU A 71 1.52 12.90 6.57
CA GLU A 71 2.44 13.76 5.83
C GLU A 71 3.69 12.99 5.40
N GLU A 72 4.31 12.22 6.30
CA GLU A 72 5.51 11.44 5.97
C GLU A 72 5.19 10.30 4.99
N ILE A 73 4.04 9.65 5.15
CA ILE A 73 3.60 8.59 4.25
C ILE A 73 3.31 9.17 2.86
N LEU A 74 2.61 10.30 2.78
CA LEU A 74 2.34 10.96 1.51
C LEU A 74 3.64 11.39 0.83
N GLU A 75 4.62 11.94 1.54
CA GLU A 75 5.93 12.28 0.94
C GLU A 75 6.62 11.07 0.29
N ILE A 76 6.58 9.91 0.94
CA ILE A 76 7.12 8.66 0.38
C ILE A 76 6.35 8.24 -0.88
N VAL A 77 5.01 8.34 -0.83
CA VAL A 77 4.13 8.02 -1.95
C VAL A 77 4.39 8.95 -3.14
N ASP A 78 4.58 10.24 -2.89
CA ASP A 78 4.85 11.28 -3.89
C ASP A 78 6.16 11.03 -4.60
N ARG A 79 7.18 10.71 -3.83
CA ARG A 79 8.49 10.37 -4.35
C ARG A 79 8.42 9.13 -5.24
N ARG A 80 7.79 8.05 -4.76
CA ARG A 80 7.63 6.82 -5.56
C ARG A 80 6.81 7.05 -6.82
N TRP A 81 5.74 7.82 -6.74
CA TRP A 81 4.94 8.21 -7.90
C TRP A 81 5.76 8.92 -8.96
N ARG A 82 6.58 9.90 -8.57
CA ARG A 82 7.38 10.70 -9.49
C ARG A 82 8.56 9.92 -10.08
N ASP A 83 9.26 9.16 -9.24
CA ASP A 83 10.52 8.51 -9.59
C ASP A 83 10.32 7.20 -10.35
N GLN A 84 9.20 6.49 -10.14
CA GLN A 84 8.93 5.19 -10.75
C GLN A 84 7.75 5.30 -11.71
N LEU A 85 6.55 5.57 -11.19
CA LEU A 85 5.34 5.40 -11.99
C LEU A 85 5.19 6.45 -13.11
N TYR A 86 5.44 7.71 -12.80
CA TYR A 86 5.30 8.79 -13.78
C TYR A 86 6.37 8.71 -14.87
N GLN A 87 7.62 8.37 -14.50
CA GLN A 87 8.70 8.19 -15.47
C GLN A 87 8.39 7.05 -16.44
N ASP A 88 7.94 5.90 -15.93
CA ASP A 88 7.63 4.72 -16.77
C ASP A 88 6.50 5.00 -17.77
N ILE A 89 5.50 5.81 -17.40
CA ILE A 89 4.41 6.21 -18.30
C ILE A 89 4.90 7.10 -19.47
N HIS A 90 5.97 7.88 -19.29
CA HIS A 90 6.53 8.74 -20.35
C HIS A 90 7.66 8.07 -21.13
N ALA A 91 8.14 6.91 -20.69
CA ALA A 91 9.22 6.17 -21.33
C ALA A 91 8.72 5.11 -22.34
N ALA A 92 7.40 4.86 -22.39
CA ALA A 92 6.74 3.88 -23.26
C ALA A 92 6.28 4.46 -24.61
#